data_AF-A0A0M8SZW0-F1
#
_entry.id   AF-A0A0M8SZW0-F1
#
_cell.length_a   1.000
_cell.length_b   1.000
_cell.length_c   1.000
_cell.angle_alpha   90.00
_cell.angle_beta   90.00
_cell.angle_gamma   90.00
#
_symmetry.space_group_name_H-M   'P 1'
#
loop_
_entity.id
_entity.type
_entity.pdbx_description
1 polymer ?
#
loop_
_entity_poly.entity_id
_entity_poly.type
_entity_poly.pdbx_seq_one_letter_code
_entity_poly.pdbx_strand_id
1 'polypeptide(L)'
;MRGVLAFSAVSVLFLYLMQRLQGSLPGSLGFVSIPADQAFNTAASFVSNTNWQSYSGEQSMGHVVQTGGLAVQNFVSASVGIAVAVALVRGFARSRTGELGNFWSDLVRGTVRILLPISVIGAIVLVACGAIQNFSGIHEVGQFMGGSQQWNGGAVASQEAIKELGTNGGGYFNANSAHPFENPNGFTNLFEVFLILVIPFALTRTFGRMVGSVKQGYAILATMVTIWVGFTALMMWTEFHHGGPAFDIAGGAMEGKETRFGVGGSSIFAVATTLTSTGAVDAFHSSLTGFGGGITMLGMQLGEIAPGGTGSGLYGMLIMAIIAVFIAG
;
A
#
# COMPACT_ATOMS: atom_id res chain seq x y z
N MET A 1 9.63 -8.25 -21.17
CA MET A 1 9.71 -9.34 -20.17
C MET A 1 11.10 -9.46 -19.51
N ARG A 2 12.21 -9.65 -20.26
CA ARG A 2 13.57 -9.79 -19.67
C ARG A 2 13.98 -8.64 -18.74
N GLY A 3 13.66 -7.39 -19.10
CA GLY A 3 13.99 -6.21 -18.28
C GLY A 3 13.31 -6.22 -16.90
N VAL A 4 12.04 -6.63 -16.84
CA VAL A 4 11.28 -6.74 -15.57
C VAL A 4 11.93 -7.77 -14.65
N LEU A 5 12.17 -8.99 -15.16
CA LEU A 5 12.74 -10.08 -14.37
C LEU A 5 14.16 -9.76 -13.88
N ALA A 6 15.00 -9.17 -14.74
CA ALA A 6 16.34 -8.77 -14.36
C ALA A 6 16.32 -7.66 -13.29
N PHE A 7 15.45 -6.66 -13.45
CA PHE A 7 15.29 -5.60 -12.46
C PHE A 7 14.82 -6.14 -11.10
N SER A 8 13.79 -6.98 -11.08
CA SER A 8 13.29 -7.60 -9.84
C SER A 8 14.36 -8.44 -9.15
N ALA A 9 15.13 -9.25 -9.89
CA ALA A 9 16.22 -10.05 -9.31
C ALA A 9 17.30 -9.18 -8.66
N VAL A 10 17.71 -8.09 -9.33
CA VAL A 10 18.68 -7.13 -8.78
C VAL A 10 18.11 -6.42 -7.55
N SER A 11 16.84 -6.01 -7.58
CA SER A 11 16.19 -5.38 -6.44
C SER A 11 16.12 -6.29 -5.20
N VAL A 12 15.80 -7.58 -5.39
CA VAL A 12 15.79 -8.56 -4.28
C VAL A 12 17.19 -8.70 -3.69
N LEU A 13 18.21 -8.90 -4.54
CA LEU A 13 19.58 -9.05 -4.07
C LEU A 13 20.09 -7.80 -3.36
N PHE A 14 19.80 -6.62 -3.92
CA PHE A 14 20.17 -5.34 -3.31
C PHE A 14 19.54 -5.17 -1.92
N LEU A 15 18.23 -5.32 -1.81
CA LEU A 15 17.53 -5.14 -0.53
C LEU A 15 17.90 -6.24 0.49
N TYR A 16 18.11 -7.47 0.03
CA TYR A 16 18.61 -8.56 0.87
C TYR A 16 19.98 -8.21 1.47
N LEU A 17 20.95 -7.84 0.63
CA LEU A 17 22.30 -7.50 1.08
C LEU A 17 22.30 -6.29 2.02
N MET A 18 21.48 -5.28 1.72
CA MET A 18 21.36 -4.09 2.56
C MET A 18 20.90 -4.42 3.99
N GLN A 19 19.93 -5.31 4.15
CA GLN A 19 19.48 -5.80 5.46
C GLN A 19 20.52 -6.68 6.16
N ARG A 20 21.21 -7.55 5.41
CA ARG A 20 22.29 -8.40 5.94
C ARG A 20 23.52 -7.61 6.40
N LEU A 21 23.73 -6.43 5.82
CA LEU A 21 24.81 -5.52 6.16
C LEU A 21 24.37 -4.38 7.08
N GLN A 22 23.10 -4.32 7.50
CA GLN A 22 22.56 -3.22 8.27
C GLN A 22 23.41 -2.86 9.51
N GLY A 23 23.92 -3.86 10.23
CA GLY A 23 24.71 -3.64 11.44
C GLY A 23 26.02 -2.86 11.19
N SER A 24 26.53 -2.84 9.96
CA SER A 24 27.71 -2.05 9.57
C SER A 24 27.37 -0.77 8.79
N LEU A 25 26.09 -0.54 8.44
CA LEU A 25 25.66 0.67 7.74
C LEU A 25 25.52 1.84 8.73
N PRO A 26 25.77 3.09 8.28
CA PRO A 26 25.49 4.27 9.09
C PRO A 26 23.99 4.35 9.41
N GLY A 27 23.64 4.94 10.56
CA GLY A 27 22.23 5.08 10.95
C GLY A 27 21.53 3.75 11.28
N SER A 28 22.28 2.73 11.71
CA SER A 28 21.74 1.45 12.20
C SER A 28 21.00 1.56 13.53
N LEU A 29 21.13 2.69 14.25
CA LEU A 29 20.55 2.92 15.59
C LEU A 29 20.98 1.90 16.65
N GLY A 30 22.08 1.17 16.40
CA GLY A 30 22.53 0.07 17.26
C GLY A 30 21.86 -1.27 16.95
N PHE A 31 21.01 -1.35 15.93
CA PHE A 31 20.41 -2.60 15.48
C PHE A 31 21.43 -3.51 14.78
N VAL A 32 21.27 -4.81 15.00
CA VAL A 32 22.07 -5.85 14.36
C VAL A 32 21.60 -6.13 12.93
N SER A 33 22.40 -6.89 12.18
CA SER A 33 22.00 -7.36 10.85
C SER A 33 20.82 -8.33 10.91
N ILE A 34 19.82 -8.12 10.06
CA ILE A 34 18.60 -8.93 9.98
C ILE A 34 18.94 -10.37 9.56
N PRO A 35 18.48 -11.42 10.25
CA PRO A 35 18.70 -12.84 9.88
C PRO A 35 18.40 -13.17 8.42
N ALA A 36 19.03 -14.22 7.87
CA ALA A 36 18.99 -14.50 6.44
C ALA A 36 17.60 -14.82 5.89
N ASP A 37 16.81 -15.58 6.64
CA ASP A 37 15.42 -15.91 6.36
C ASP A 37 14.52 -14.67 6.38
N GLN A 38 14.62 -13.84 7.42
CA GLN A 38 13.85 -12.60 7.53
C GLN A 38 14.24 -11.59 6.44
N ALA A 39 15.53 -11.44 6.16
CA ALA A 39 16.02 -10.52 5.12
C ALA A 39 15.53 -10.95 3.72
N PHE A 40 15.49 -12.26 3.46
CA PHE A 40 14.94 -12.79 2.21
C PHE A 40 13.43 -12.55 2.11
N ASN A 41 12.68 -12.85 3.18
CA ASN A 41 11.23 -12.62 3.23
C ASN A 41 10.91 -11.14 2.97
N THR A 42 11.54 -10.22 3.71
CA THR A 42 11.32 -8.78 3.54
C THR A 42 11.77 -8.28 2.16
N ALA A 43 12.89 -8.78 1.62
CA ALA A 43 13.31 -8.39 0.28
C ALA A 43 12.34 -8.85 -0.81
N ALA A 44 11.90 -10.11 -0.76
CA ALA A 44 10.90 -10.64 -1.70
C ALA A 44 9.59 -9.86 -1.60
N SER A 45 9.13 -9.63 -0.38
CA SER A 45 7.89 -8.94 -0.04
C SER A 45 7.81 -7.50 -0.59
N PHE A 46 8.87 -6.70 -0.41
CA PHE A 46 8.88 -5.31 -0.90
C PHE A 46 9.05 -5.23 -2.42
N VAL A 47 9.81 -6.15 -3.02
CA VAL A 47 9.99 -6.20 -4.49
C VAL A 47 8.73 -6.72 -5.19
N SER A 48 7.96 -7.60 -4.53
CA SER A 48 6.67 -8.08 -5.04
C SER A 48 5.52 -7.10 -4.80
N ASN A 49 5.78 -5.90 -4.26
CA ASN A 49 4.77 -4.91 -3.93
C ASN A 49 3.73 -5.39 -2.90
N THR A 50 4.11 -6.33 -2.03
CA THR A 50 3.24 -6.91 -1.01
C THR A 50 3.48 -6.30 0.36
N ASN A 51 4.74 -6.00 0.65
CA ASN A 51 5.23 -5.47 1.91
C ASN A 51 4.68 -6.16 3.17
N TRP A 52 4.48 -7.47 3.11
CA TRP A 52 4.35 -8.32 4.27
C TRP A 52 5.45 -8.04 5.31
N GLN A 53 5.05 -7.91 6.58
CA GLN A 53 5.91 -7.65 7.71
C GLN A 53 5.73 -8.72 8.79
N SER A 54 6.80 -9.45 9.09
CA SER A 54 6.91 -10.38 10.22
C SER A 54 7.91 -9.87 11.27
N TYR A 55 8.14 -8.55 11.28
CA TYR A 55 9.09 -7.86 12.13
C TYR A 55 8.48 -6.53 12.60
N SER A 56 8.95 -6.00 13.73
CA SER A 56 8.62 -4.65 14.18
C SER A 56 9.68 -3.68 13.67
N GLY A 57 9.28 -2.77 12.77
CA GLY A 57 10.21 -1.89 12.04
C GLY A 57 11.05 -1.02 12.97
N GLU A 58 10.45 -0.57 14.07
CA GLU A 58 11.05 0.32 15.03
C GLU A 58 12.00 -0.35 16.03
N GLN A 59 12.06 -1.68 16.02
CA GLN A 59 13.02 -2.48 16.80
C GLN A 59 14.08 -3.17 15.92
N SER A 60 13.85 -3.20 14.60
CA SER A 60 14.63 -4.05 13.69
C SER A 60 15.34 -3.26 12.59
N MET A 61 14.73 -2.18 12.08
CA MET A 61 15.20 -1.52 10.86
C MET A 61 15.80 -0.15 11.14
N GLY A 62 17.06 0.03 10.74
CA GLY A 62 17.75 1.32 10.82
C GLY A 62 17.28 2.29 9.74
N HIS A 63 17.60 3.57 9.89
CA HIS A 63 17.15 4.62 8.96
C HIS A 63 17.60 4.36 7.52
N VAL A 64 18.82 3.86 7.32
CA VAL A 64 19.34 3.60 5.98
C VAL A 64 18.57 2.47 5.30
N VAL A 65 18.24 1.39 6.02
CA VAL A 65 17.45 0.29 5.45
C VAL A 65 16.01 0.70 5.17
N GLN A 66 15.37 1.43 6.09
CA GLN A 66 14.02 1.98 5.88
C GLN A 66 13.98 2.90 4.66
N THR A 67 14.77 3.97 4.66
CA THR A 67 14.67 5.01 3.63
C THR A 67 15.38 4.64 2.32
N GLY A 68 16.58 4.05 2.41
CA GLY A 68 17.39 3.72 1.23
C GLY A 68 17.10 2.34 0.63
N GLY A 69 16.41 1.46 1.37
CA GLY A 69 16.04 0.13 0.94
C GLY A 69 14.54 0.00 0.71
N LEU A 70 13.77 -0.02 1.80
CA LEU A 70 12.34 -0.30 1.80
C LEU A 70 11.54 0.76 1.04
N ALA A 71 11.74 2.05 1.35
CA ALA A 71 11.05 3.14 0.64
C ALA A 71 11.44 3.20 -0.85
N VAL A 72 12.70 2.91 -1.21
CA VAL A 72 13.12 2.81 -2.62
C VAL A 72 12.36 1.69 -3.33
N GLN A 73 12.21 0.52 -2.68
CA GLN A 73 11.41 -0.56 -3.25
C GLN A 73 9.95 -0.16 -3.43
N ASN A 74 9.34 0.58 -2.50
CA ASN A 74 7.96 1.05 -2.64
C ASN A 74 7.74 1.83 -3.94
N PHE A 75 8.69 2.70 -4.32
CA PHE A 75 8.63 3.42 -5.59
C PHE A 75 8.77 2.51 -6.81
N VAL A 76 9.78 1.63 -6.80
CA VAL A 76 10.12 0.88 -8.01
C VAL A 76 9.21 -0.32 -8.23
N SER A 77 8.71 -0.97 -7.20
CA SER A 77 7.74 -2.08 -7.32
C SER A 77 6.40 -1.57 -7.87
N ALA A 78 5.89 -0.46 -7.34
CA ALA A 78 4.70 0.22 -7.87
C ALA A 78 4.90 0.65 -9.34
N SER A 79 6.06 1.24 -9.67
CA SER A 79 6.33 1.65 -11.05
C SER A 79 6.51 0.46 -12.02
N VAL A 80 6.99 -0.69 -11.55
CA VAL A 80 6.99 -1.95 -12.33
C VAL A 80 5.56 -2.38 -12.63
N GLY A 81 4.66 -2.34 -11.64
CA GLY A 81 3.23 -2.64 -11.82
C GLY A 81 2.59 -1.76 -12.90
N ILE A 82 2.82 -0.44 -12.83
CA ILE A 82 2.36 0.52 -13.85
C ILE A 82 2.95 0.18 -15.23
N ALA A 83 4.25 -0.09 -15.32
CA ALA A 83 4.91 -0.39 -16.59
C ALA A 83 4.35 -1.67 -17.25
N VAL A 84 4.06 -2.71 -16.46
CA VAL A 84 3.42 -3.94 -16.95
C VAL A 84 2.00 -3.67 -17.44
N ALA A 85 1.20 -2.93 -16.66
CA ALA A 85 -0.15 -2.55 -17.08
C ALA A 85 -0.12 -1.76 -18.39
N VAL A 86 0.74 -0.75 -18.51
CA VAL A 86 0.90 0.07 -19.72
C VAL A 86 1.36 -0.77 -20.92
N ALA A 87 2.25 -1.75 -20.73
CA ALA A 87 2.64 -2.67 -21.79
C ALA A 87 1.46 -3.51 -22.29
N LEU A 88 0.60 -4.01 -21.38
CA LEU A 88 -0.64 -4.71 -21.74
C LEU A 88 -1.60 -3.80 -22.52
N VAL A 89 -1.83 -2.58 -22.05
CA VAL A 89 -2.68 -1.60 -22.75
C VAL A 89 -2.16 -1.29 -24.16
N ARG A 90 -0.83 -1.18 -24.33
CA ARG A 90 -0.23 -1.02 -25.67
C ARG A 90 -0.46 -2.24 -26.55
N GLY A 91 -0.49 -3.44 -25.98
CA GLY A 91 -0.84 -4.68 -26.68
C GLY A 91 -2.26 -4.66 -27.24
N PHE A 92 -3.23 -4.07 -26.52
CA PHE A 92 -4.59 -3.85 -27.02
C PHE A 92 -4.68 -2.75 -28.08
N ALA A 93 -3.97 -1.64 -27.86
CA ALA A 93 -4.11 -0.46 -28.71
C ALA A 93 -3.36 -0.55 -30.04
N ARG A 94 -2.22 -1.25 -30.07
CA ARG A 94 -1.37 -1.36 -31.26
C ARG A 94 -1.77 -2.58 -32.09
N SER A 95 -1.73 -2.44 -33.41
CA SER A 95 -1.94 -3.54 -34.34
C SER A 95 -0.68 -3.82 -35.16
N ARG A 96 -0.42 -5.10 -35.45
CA ARG A 96 0.63 -5.57 -36.38
C ARG A 96 2.06 -5.14 -36.02
N THR A 97 2.41 -5.12 -34.73
CA THR A 97 3.78 -4.88 -34.25
C THR A 97 4.16 -5.87 -33.15
N GLY A 98 5.44 -6.27 -33.09
CA GLY A 98 6.01 -7.05 -31.99
C GLY A 98 6.50 -6.19 -30.82
N GLU A 99 6.37 -4.86 -30.88
CA GLU A 99 6.96 -3.94 -29.92
C GLU A 99 5.94 -3.39 -28.91
N LEU A 100 6.20 -3.63 -27.61
CA LEU A 100 5.39 -3.14 -26.48
C LEU A 100 5.96 -1.85 -25.85
N GLY A 101 7.03 -1.29 -26.42
CA GLY A 101 7.75 -0.13 -25.90
C GLY A 101 8.98 -0.51 -25.05
N ASN A 102 9.45 0.44 -24.24
CA ASN A 102 10.68 0.30 -23.46
C ASN A 102 10.39 0.34 -21.95
N PHE A 103 10.60 -0.82 -21.30
CA PHE A 103 10.40 -0.99 -19.86
C PHE A 103 11.17 0.03 -19.01
N TRP A 104 12.43 0.31 -19.33
CA TRP A 104 13.26 1.25 -18.55
C TRP A 104 12.73 2.68 -18.64
N SER A 105 12.24 3.07 -19.82
CA SER A 105 11.61 4.37 -19.98
C SER A 105 10.30 4.47 -19.20
N ASP A 106 9.50 3.40 -19.16
CA ASP A 106 8.24 3.38 -18.41
C ASP A 106 8.49 3.40 -16.90
N LEU A 107 9.48 2.62 -16.43
CA LEU A 107 9.93 2.60 -15.04
C LEU A 107 10.38 3.99 -14.59
N VAL A 108 11.32 4.61 -15.30
CA VAL A 108 11.85 5.93 -14.93
C VAL A 108 10.76 7.01 -14.98
N ARG A 109 9.88 6.98 -15.98
CA ARG A 109 8.79 7.97 -16.09
C ARG A 109 7.73 7.76 -15.00
N GLY A 110 7.36 6.52 -14.70
CA GLY A 110 6.42 6.18 -13.63
C GLY A 110 6.95 6.67 -12.28
N THR A 111 8.19 6.31 -11.94
CA THR A 111 8.82 6.76 -10.70
C THR A 111 8.98 8.27 -10.63
N VAL A 112 9.64 8.91 -11.61
CA VAL A 112 10.06 10.32 -11.48
C VAL A 112 8.95 11.31 -11.80
N ARG A 113 8.01 10.97 -12.70
CA ARG A 113 6.97 11.92 -13.17
C ARG A 113 5.60 11.70 -12.56
N ILE A 114 5.36 10.55 -11.93
CA ILE A 114 4.07 10.23 -11.32
C ILE A 114 4.25 10.03 -9.82
N LEU A 115 4.97 8.98 -9.42
CA LEU A 115 5.03 8.57 -8.01
C LEU A 115 5.76 9.62 -7.16
N LEU A 116 7.00 9.98 -7.53
CA LEU A 116 7.81 10.92 -6.76
C LEU A 116 7.13 12.28 -6.51
N PRO A 117 6.60 13.00 -7.51
CA PRO A 117 5.99 14.30 -7.25
C PRO A 117 4.72 14.20 -6.40
N ILE A 118 3.87 13.18 -6.61
CA ILE A 118 2.65 13.00 -5.82
C ILE A 118 3.02 12.59 -4.39
N SER A 119 3.97 11.68 -4.19
CA SER A 119 4.43 11.28 -2.85
C SER A 119 5.11 12.41 -2.10
N VAL A 120 5.86 13.31 -2.76
CA VAL A 120 6.42 14.51 -2.10
C VAL A 120 5.31 15.42 -1.59
N ILE A 121 4.29 15.68 -2.42
CA ILE A 121 3.13 16.48 -2.00
C ILE A 121 2.39 15.78 -0.86
N GLY A 122 2.14 14.48 -0.98
CA GLY A 122 1.49 13.67 0.05
C GLY A 122 2.24 13.70 1.38
N ALA A 123 3.56 13.53 1.35
CA ALA A 123 4.40 13.58 2.54
C ALA A 123 4.35 14.96 3.22
N ILE A 124 4.36 16.06 2.45
CA ILE A 124 4.22 17.40 3.00
C ILE A 124 2.85 17.57 3.70
N VAL A 125 1.77 17.09 3.07
CA VAL A 125 0.43 17.12 3.68
C VAL A 125 0.40 16.32 4.99
N LEU A 126 0.96 15.10 5.00
CA LEU A 126 1.03 14.25 6.20
C LEU A 126 1.83 14.91 7.32
N VAL A 127 3.00 15.51 7.01
CA VAL A 127 3.80 16.27 7.99
C VAL A 127 3.03 17.45 8.54
N ALA A 128 2.34 18.22 7.68
CA ALA A 128 1.53 19.36 8.11
C ALA A 128 0.40 18.95 9.07
N CYS A 129 -0.04 17.69 8.98
CA CYS A 129 -1.08 17.11 9.83
C CYS A 129 -0.54 16.34 11.05
N GLY A 130 0.78 16.25 11.24
CA GLY A 130 1.42 15.71 12.44
C GLY A 130 2.22 14.41 12.25
N ALA A 131 2.34 13.89 11.04
CA ALA A 131 3.20 12.73 10.77
C ALA A 131 4.66 13.13 10.92
N ILE A 132 5.51 12.23 11.43
CA ILE A 132 6.90 12.57 11.69
C ILE A 132 7.75 12.46 10.42
N GLN A 133 8.76 13.33 10.29
CA GLN A 133 9.74 13.25 9.22
C GLN A 133 11.07 13.82 9.71
N ASN A 134 11.96 12.95 10.21
CA ASN A 134 13.28 13.32 10.70
C ASN A 134 14.26 12.13 10.63
N PHE A 135 15.52 12.36 11.00
CA PHE A 135 16.53 11.30 11.18
C PHE A 135 17.07 11.28 12.62
N SER A 136 16.22 11.63 13.59
CA SER A 136 16.62 11.55 15.00
C SER A 136 16.63 10.10 15.44
N GLY A 137 17.66 9.73 16.21
CA GLY A 137 17.69 8.43 16.87
C GLY A 137 16.60 8.25 17.93
N ILE A 138 16.66 7.10 18.58
CA ILE A 138 15.80 6.76 19.71
C ILE A 138 16.05 7.78 20.83
N HIS A 139 15.00 8.46 21.31
CA HIS A 139 15.12 9.45 22.38
C HIS A 139 14.13 9.18 23.51
N GLU A 140 14.58 9.50 24.71
CA GLU A 140 13.84 9.28 25.94
C GLU A 140 12.90 10.46 26.23
N VAL A 141 11.64 10.15 26.50
CA VAL A 141 10.60 11.11 26.85
C VAL A 141 10.09 10.79 28.25
N GLY A 142 10.16 11.79 29.15
CA GLY A 142 9.66 11.65 30.51
C GLY A 142 8.13 11.53 30.54
N GLN A 143 7.62 10.72 31.46
CA GLN A 143 6.17 10.56 31.67
C GLN A 143 5.69 11.39 32.86
N PHE A 144 4.46 11.90 32.77
CA PHE A 144 3.87 12.75 33.81
C PHE A 144 3.73 12.02 35.16
N MET A 145 3.43 10.71 35.15
CA MET A 145 3.31 9.89 36.35
C MET A 145 4.67 9.40 36.89
N GLY A 146 5.78 9.87 36.31
CA GLY A 146 7.13 9.34 36.55
C GLY A 146 7.49 8.22 35.59
N GLY A 147 8.79 7.99 35.41
CA GLY A 147 9.33 7.06 34.43
C GLY A 147 9.62 7.69 33.06
N SER A 148 10.07 6.86 32.15
CA SER A 148 10.55 7.25 30.82
C SER A 148 10.07 6.28 29.75
N GLN A 149 9.74 6.79 28.57
CA GLN A 149 9.44 6.00 27.38
C GLN A 149 10.41 6.35 26.27
N GLN A 150 10.74 5.36 25.44
CA GLN A 150 11.60 5.57 24.27
C GLN A 150 10.73 5.82 23.04
N TRP A 151 11.01 6.91 22.33
CA TRP A 151 10.35 7.26 21.09
C TRP A 151 11.32 7.17 19.92
N ASN A 152 10.84 6.55 18.85
CA ASN A 152 11.60 6.33 17.63
C ASN A 152 11.30 7.43 16.62
N GLY A 153 12.33 8.20 16.25
CA GLY A 153 12.27 9.10 15.10
C GLY A 153 12.30 8.33 13.77
N GLY A 154 12.19 9.05 12.67
CA GLY A 154 12.22 8.43 11.35
C GLY A 154 11.65 9.27 10.22
N ALA A 155 12.01 8.87 9.00
CA ALA A 155 11.53 9.43 7.75
C ALA A 155 10.15 8.86 7.37
N VAL A 156 9.20 8.97 8.29
CA VAL A 156 7.92 8.25 8.26
C VAL A 156 6.99 8.79 7.19
N ALA A 157 6.68 10.09 7.20
CA ALA A 157 5.72 10.68 6.25
C ALA A 157 6.11 10.47 4.78
N SER A 158 7.40 10.45 4.47
CA SER A 158 7.89 10.17 3.11
C SER A 158 7.66 8.72 2.68
N GLN A 159 7.80 7.77 3.62
CA GLN A 159 7.54 6.36 3.36
C GLN A 159 6.03 6.07 3.35
N GLU A 160 5.27 6.74 4.21
CA GLU A 160 3.81 6.68 4.27
C GLU A 160 3.17 7.10 2.95
N ALA A 161 3.58 8.27 2.42
CA ALA A 161 3.01 8.79 1.18
C ALA A 161 3.22 7.85 -0.01
N ILE A 162 4.39 7.19 -0.12
CA ILE A 162 4.62 6.23 -1.21
C ILE A 162 3.98 4.87 -0.90
N LYS A 163 3.96 4.38 0.35
CA LYS A 163 3.37 3.07 0.65
C LYS A 163 1.88 3.04 0.32
N GLU A 164 1.17 4.16 0.52
CA GLU A 164 -0.24 4.27 0.15
C GLU A 164 -0.41 4.51 -1.35
N LEU A 165 0.30 5.49 -1.91
CA LEU A 165 0.18 5.84 -3.35
C LEU A 165 0.56 4.68 -4.28
N GLY A 166 1.61 3.94 -3.92
CA GLY A 166 2.11 2.79 -4.66
C GLY A 166 1.38 1.49 -4.35
N THR A 167 0.36 1.54 -3.48
CA THR A 167 -0.38 0.37 -2.95
C THR A 167 0.59 -0.70 -2.48
N ASN A 168 1.58 -0.32 -1.67
CA ASN A 168 2.59 -1.23 -1.11
C ASN A 168 2.26 -1.63 0.33
N GLY A 169 1.82 -0.68 1.16
CA GLY A 169 1.33 -0.90 2.54
C GLY A 169 2.33 -1.28 3.63
N GLY A 170 3.64 -1.29 3.36
CA GLY A 170 4.65 -1.58 4.39
C GLY A 170 4.89 -0.42 5.35
N GLY A 171 4.40 -0.55 6.59
CA GLY A 171 4.49 0.49 7.62
C GLY A 171 5.90 0.71 8.14
N TYR A 172 6.17 1.91 8.66
CA TYR A 172 7.44 2.20 9.33
C TYR A 172 7.51 1.55 10.71
N PHE A 173 6.39 1.59 11.45
CA PHE A 173 6.18 0.96 12.75
C PHE A 173 5.36 -0.32 12.61
N ASN A 174 5.42 -1.19 13.62
CA ASN A 174 4.65 -2.42 13.66
C ASN A 174 3.13 -2.22 13.55
N ALA A 175 2.62 -1.13 14.11
CA ALA A 175 1.20 -0.79 14.05
C ALA A 175 0.77 -0.18 12.70
N ASN A 176 1.70 0.04 11.77
CA ASN A 176 1.42 0.53 10.42
C ASN A 176 0.59 1.84 10.46
N SER A 177 -0.40 2.00 9.57
CA SER A 177 -1.28 3.19 9.53
C SER A 177 -2.17 3.34 10.78
N ALA A 178 -2.16 2.41 11.74
CA ALA A 178 -2.75 2.67 13.05
C ALA A 178 -1.81 3.50 13.94
N HIS A 179 -0.52 3.63 13.62
CA HIS A 179 0.44 4.35 14.44
C HIS A 179 0.24 5.89 14.37
N PRO A 180 0.21 6.63 15.49
CA PRO A 180 0.01 8.09 15.49
C PRO A 180 1.05 8.91 14.69
N PHE A 181 2.25 8.37 14.53
CA PHE A 181 3.30 9.02 13.72
C PHE A 181 3.20 8.72 12.22
N GLU A 182 2.44 7.70 11.82
CA GLU A 182 2.15 7.38 10.42
C GLU A 182 0.86 8.09 9.98
N ASN A 183 -0.23 7.92 10.75
CA ASN A 183 -1.54 8.49 10.46
C ASN A 183 -2.11 9.25 11.68
N PRO A 184 -1.85 10.55 11.80
CA PRO A 184 -2.13 11.31 13.02
C PRO A 184 -3.61 11.49 13.37
N ASN A 185 -4.51 11.61 12.39
CA ASN A 185 -5.89 12.04 12.62
C ASN A 185 -6.88 11.58 11.54
N GLY A 186 -8.18 11.82 11.74
CA GLY A 186 -9.21 11.39 10.80
C GLY A 186 -9.10 11.99 9.39
N PHE A 187 -8.50 13.17 9.23
CA PHE A 187 -8.25 13.75 7.90
C PHE A 187 -7.12 13.01 7.18
N THR A 188 -6.01 12.72 7.85
CA THR A 188 -4.91 11.94 7.25
C THR A 188 -5.38 10.54 6.87
N ASN A 189 -6.26 9.94 7.66
CA ASN A 189 -6.86 8.65 7.32
C ASN A 189 -7.61 8.65 5.98
N LEU A 190 -8.48 9.66 5.77
CA LEU A 190 -9.18 9.81 4.49
C LEU A 190 -8.23 10.19 3.34
N PHE A 191 -7.18 10.94 3.65
CA PHE A 191 -6.16 11.31 2.67
C PHE A 191 -5.33 10.10 2.24
N GLU A 192 -4.96 9.21 3.15
CA GLU A 192 -4.30 7.93 2.84
C GLU A 192 -5.21 7.03 2.00
N VAL A 193 -6.50 6.90 2.34
CA VAL A 193 -7.49 6.21 1.49
C VAL A 193 -7.55 6.81 0.08
N PHE A 194 -7.46 8.14 -0.05
CA PHE A 194 -7.39 8.78 -1.35
C PHE A 194 -6.10 8.39 -2.10
N LEU A 195 -4.94 8.38 -1.44
CA LEU A 195 -3.67 7.95 -2.04
C LEU A 195 -3.72 6.49 -2.51
N ILE A 196 -4.30 5.59 -1.72
CA ILE A 196 -4.53 4.18 -2.08
C ILE A 196 -5.31 4.06 -3.41
N LEU A 197 -6.39 4.85 -3.56
CA LEU A 197 -7.36 4.66 -4.64
C LEU A 197 -7.04 5.46 -5.92
N VAL A 198 -6.25 6.53 -5.82
CA VAL A 198 -6.09 7.51 -6.91
C VAL A 198 -5.46 6.91 -8.17
N ILE A 199 -4.38 6.14 -8.05
CA ILE A 199 -3.71 5.54 -9.22
C ILE A 199 -4.55 4.40 -9.83
N PRO A 200 -5.05 3.42 -9.05
CA PRO A 200 -5.91 2.36 -9.57
C PRO A 200 -7.08 2.90 -10.41
N PHE A 201 -7.79 3.92 -9.92
CA PHE A 201 -8.88 4.52 -10.68
C PHE A 201 -8.40 5.37 -11.86
N ALA A 202 -7.31 6.14 -11.74
CA ALA A 202 -6.78 6.94 -12.84
C ALA A 202 -6.29 6.10 -14.03
N LEU A 203 -5.82 4.88 -13.78
CA LEU A 203 -5.38 3.95 -14.81
C LEU A 203 -6.53 3.49 -15.73
N THR A 204 -7.77 3.42 -15.24
CA THR A 204 -8.95 3.12 -16.08
C THR A 204 -9.16 4.19 -17.17
N ARG A 205 -8.98 5.46 -16.82
CA ARG A 205 -9.04 6.59 -17.77
C ARG A 205 -7.87 6.54 -18.76
N THR A 206 -6.69 6.17 -18.28
CA THR A 206 -5.48 5.98 -19.09
C THR A 206 -5.71 4.89 -20.14
N PHE A 207 -6.26 3.74 -19.75
CA PHE A 207 -6.66 2.67 -20.67
C PHE A 207 -7.61 3.18 -21.77
N GLY A 208 -8.71 3.85 -21.39
CA GLY A 208 -9.67 4.37 -22.37
C GLY A 208 -9.09 5.41 -23.32
N ARG A 209 -8.12 6.21 -22.88
CA ARG A 209 -7.38 7.17 -23.75
C ARG A 209 -6.46 6.44 -24.72
N MET A 210 -5.72 5.44 -24.26
CA MET A 210 -4.73 4.73 -25.07
C MET A 210 -5.36 3.82 -26.13
N VAL A 211 -6.50 3.20 -25.83
CA VAL A 211 -7.25 2.35 -26.78
C VAL A 211 -8.12 3.19 -27.73
N GLY A 212 -8.21 4.51 -27.53
CA GLY A 212 -8.97 5.42 -28.38
C GLY A 212 -10.48 5.48 -28.08
N SER A 213 -10.96 4.77 -27.06
CA SER A 213 -12.36 4.80 -26.63
C SER A 213 -12.48 5.04 -25.12
N VAL A 214 -12.81 6.27 -24.75
CA VAL A 214 -12.99 6.69 -23.36
C VAL A 214 -14.13 5.94 -22.66
N LYS A 215 -15.12 5.49 -23.43
CA LYS A 215 -16.26 4.71 -22.95
C LYS A 215 -15.81 3.37 -22.35
N GLN A 216 -14.79 2.73 -22.92
CA GLN A 216 -14.24 1.47 -22.39
C GLN A 216 -13.56 1.68 -21.04
N GLY A 217 -12.83 2.80 -20.87
CA GLY A 217 -12.29 3.18 -19.57
C GLY A 217 -13.39 3.44 -18.53
N TYR A 218 -14.48 4.11 -18.92
CA TYR A 218 -15.62 4.34 -18.02
C TYR A 218 -16.37 3.06 -17.66
N ALA A 219 -16.47 2.08 -18.56
CA ALA A 219 -17.06 0.78 -18.25
C ALA A 219 -16.27 0.06 -17.14
N ILE A 220 -14.94 0.00 -17.26
CA ILE A 220 -14.06 -0.58 -16.23
C ILE A 220 -14.18 0.19 -14.91
N LEU A 221 -14.13 1.53 -14.98
CA LEU A 221 -14.28 2.38 -13.80
C LEU A 221 -15.60 2.13 -13.07
N ALA A 222 -16.72 2.07 -13.82
CA ALA A 222 -18.05 1.84 -13.25
C ALA A 222 -18.11 0.49 -12.53
N THR A 223 -17.54 -0.58 -13.11
CA THR A 223 -17.46 -1.89 -12.46
C THR A 223 -16.64 -1.84 -11.18
N MET A 224 -15.44 -1.25 -11.22
CA MET A 224 -14.57 -1.16 -10.04
C MET A 224 -15.21 -0.35 -8.91
N VAL A 225 -15.81 0.80 -9.24
CA VAL A 225 -16.50 1.66 -8.25
C VAL A 225 -17.71 0.93 -7.65
N THR A 226 -18.49 0.22 -8.47
CA THR A 226 -19.67 -0.52 -7.98
C THR A 226 -19.27 -1.58 -6.96
N ILE A 227 -18.23 -2.36 -7.25
CA ILE A 227 -17.72 -3.39 -6.34
C ILE A 227 -17.16 -2.75 -5.08
N TRP A 228 -16.32 -1.71 -5.21
CA TRP A 228 -15.71 -1.05 -4.05
C TRP A 228 -16.74 -0.41 -3.13
N VAL A 229 -17.77 0.27 -3.68
CA VAL A 229 -18.89 0.81 -2.90
C VAL A 229 -19.69 -0.30 -2.24
N GLY A 230 -19.95 -1.40 -2.95
CA GLY A 230 -20.67 -2.56 -2.40
C GLY A 230 -19.96 -3.18 -1.20
N PHE A 231 -18.64 -3.40 -1.31
CA PHE A 231 -17.81 -3.90 -0.21
C PHE A 231 -17.75 -2.91 0.95
N THR A 232 -17.61 -1.61 0.66
CA THR A 232 -17.57 -0.56 1.70
C THR A 232 -18.88 -0.50 2.46
N ALA A 233 -20.02 -0.51 1.75
CA ALA A 233 -21.34 -0.50 2.36
C ALA A 233 -21.58 -1.76 3.20
N LEU A 234 -21.18 -2.93 2.71
CA LEU A 234 -21.30 -4.18 3.44
C LEU A 234 -20.42 -4.18 4.70
N MET A 235 -19.17 -3.73 4.59
CA MET A 235 -18.25 -3.62 5.74
C MET A 235 -18.78 -2.66 6.80
N MET A 236 -19.24 -1.47 6.38
CA MET A 236 -19.87 -0.53 7.30
C MET A 236 -21.07 -1.17 7.98
N TRP A 237 -21.95 -1.83 7.20
CA TRP A 237 -23.12 -2.48 7.76
C TRP A 237 -22.74 -3.51 8.82
N THR A 238 -21.78 -4.41 8.54
CA THR A 238 -21.37 -5.46 9.50
C THR A 238 -20.71 -4.90 10.75
N GLU A 239 -19.88 -3.86 10.61
CA GLU A 239 -19.14 -3.30 11.74
C GLU A 239 -20.03 -2.39 12.62
N PHE A 240 -21.02 -1.70 12.04
CA PHE A 240 -22.01 -0.92 12.79
C PHE A 240 -23.16 -1.77 13.34
N HIS A 241 -23.59 -2.81 12.62
CA HIS A 241 -24.60 -3.77 13.09
C HIS A 241 -23.90 -4.94 13.78
N HIS A 242 -23.23 -4.62 14.88
CA HIS A 242 -22.66 -5.61 15.78
C HIS A 242 -23.75 -6.21 16.68
N GLY A 243 -23.60 -7.49 17.02
CA GLY A 243 -24.48 -8.19 17.95
C GLY A 243 -23.71 -8.71 19.15
N GLY A 244 -24.17 -8.41 20.36
CA GLY A 244 -23.71 -9.05 21.59
C GLY A 244 -23.29 -8.08 22.70
N PRO A 245 -23.37 -8.51 23.97
CA PRO A 245 -23.21 -7.66 25.14
C PRO A 245 -21.82 -7.03 25.25
N ALA A 246 -20.77 -7.65 24.68
CA ALA A 246 -19.41 -7.09 24.70
C ALA A 246 -19.30 -5.79 23.90
N PHE A 247 -19.92 -5.74 22.71
CA PHE A 247 -19.91 -4.55 21.87
C PHE A 247 -20.75 -3.42 22.44
N ASP A 248 -21.88 -3.75 23.08
CA ASP A 248 -22.75 -2.77 23.73
C ASP A 248 -22.03 -2.06 24.89
N ILE A 249 -21.29 -2.82 25.70
CA ILE A 249 -20.48 -2.26 26.80
C ILE A 249 -19.31 -1.43 26.27
N ALA A 250 -18.69 -1.85 25.16
CA ALA A 250 -17.57 -1.13 24.53
C ALA A 250 -18.03 0.12 23.75
N GLY A 251 -19.33 0.33 23.56
CA GLY A 251 -19.89 1.43 22.77
C GLY A 251 -19.72 1.26 21.25
N GLY A 252 -19.46 0.03 20.78
CA GLY A 252 -19.27 -0.30 19.37
C GLY A 252 -18.28 -1.45 19.14
N ALA A 253 -18.14 -1.86 17.88
CA ALA A 253 -17.06 -2.75 17.43
C ALA A 253 -15.71 -2.02 17.38
N MET A 254 -15.21 -1.59 18.54
CA MET A 254 -14.01 -0.77 18.66
C MET A 254 -12.72 -1.56 18.93
N GLU A 255 -12.81 -2.87 19.18
CA GLU A 255 -11.63 -3.73 19.34
C GLU A 255 -10.77 -3.69 18.07
N GLY A 256 -9.48 -3.42 18.23
CA GLY A 256 -8.53 -3.26 17.12
C GLY A 256 -8.71 -1.98 16.28
N LYS A 257 -9.58 -1.04 16.67
CA LYS A 257 -9.75 0.25 15.98
C LYS A 257 -9.20 1.41 16.80
N GLU A 258 -8.78 2.44 16.08
CA GLU A 258 -8.32 3.69 16.69
C GLU A 258 -9.49 4.65 16.96
N THR A 259 -9.48 5.28 18.12
CA THR A 259 -10.48 6.31 18.50
C THR A 259 -10.48 7.50 17.55
N ARG A 260 -9.34 7.78 16.90
CA ARG A 260 -9.13 8.85 15.91
C ARG A 260 -9.95 8.66 14.63
N PHE A 261 -10.22 7.40 14.27
CA PHE A 261 -10.87 7.04 13.00
C PHE A 261 -12.29 6.51 13.23
N GLY A 262 -12.50 5.83 14.36
CA GLY A 262 -13.74 5.17 14.70
C GLY A 262 -14.10 4.05 13.72
N VAL A 263 -15.31 3.49 13.89
CA VAL A 263 -15.80 2.39 13.04
C VAL A 263 -15.82 2.77 11.56
N GLY A 264 -16.37 3.94 11.23
CA GLY A 264 -16.53 4.37 9.83
C GLY A 264 -15.20 4.55 9.09
N GLY A 265 -14.23 5.24 9.71
CA GLY A 265 -12.91 5.46 9.11
C GLY A 265 -12.17 4.15 8.85
N SER A 266 -12.11 3.30 9.87
CA SER A 266 -11.46 1.99 9.76
C SER A 266 -12.16 1.05 8.77
N SER A 267 -13.49 1.09 8.66
CA SER A 267 -14.21 0.25 7.68
C SER A 267 -13.89 0.63 6.23
N ILE A 268 -13.81 1.93 5.91
CA ILE A 268 -13.43 2.37 4.56
C ILE A 268 -11.99 1.99 4.27
N PHE A 269 -11.09 2.22 5.23
CA PHE A 269 -9.67 1.92 5.07
C PHE A 269 -9.44 0.42 4.86
N ALA A 270 -10.06 -0.43 5.69
CA ALA A 270 -9.97 -1.90 5.58
C ALA A 270 -10.45 -2.42 4.20
N VAL A 271 -11.50 -1.82 3.64
CA VAL A 271 -11.97 -2.19 2.28
C VAL A 271 -11.04 -1.65 1.20
N ALA A 272 -10.62 -0.39 1.30
CA ALA A 272 -9.70 0.22 0.35
C ALA A 272 -8.39 -0.57 0.29
N THR A 273 -7.77 -0.86 1.43
CA THR A 273 -6.47 -1.53 1.51
C THR A 273 -6.50 -2.97 1.00
N THR A 274 -7.58 -3.72 1.26
CA THR A 274 -7.69 -5.12 0.83
C THR A 274 -8.15 -5.29 -0.60
N LEU A 275 -8.98 -4.39 -1.14
CA LEU A 275 -9.38 -4.42 -2.55
C LEU A 275 -8.34 -3.86 -3.50
N THR A 276 -7.35 -3.13 -2.99
CA THR A 276 -6.25 -2.54 -3.78
C THR A 276 -4.92 -3.24 -3.59
N SER A 277 -4.87 -4.41 -2.94
CA SER A 277 -3.61 -5.08 -2.64
C SER A 277 -2.61 -4.19 -1.88
N THR A 278 -3.07 -3.17 -1.15
CA THR A 278 -2.18 -2.23 -0.46
C THR A 278 -1.59 -2.91 0.76
N GLY A 279 -2.42 -3.44 1.66
CA GLY A 279 -1.93 -4.09 2.87
C GLY A 279 -1.53 -3.14 4.01
N ALA A 280 -1.74 -1.83 3.86
CA ALA A 280 -1.72 -0.88 4.98
C ALA A 280 -2.88 -1.19 5.94
N VAL A 281 -2.67 -1.04 7.25
CA VAL A 281 -3.66 -1.42 8.27
C VAL A 281 -3.81 -0.30 9.30
N ASP A 282 -4.95 0.39 9.31
CA ASP A 282 -5.32 1.40 10.31
C ASP A 282 -6.14 0.82 11.49
N ALA A 283 -6.64 -0.41 11.32
CA ALA A 283 -7.35 -1.19 12.31
C ALA A 283 -7.07 -2.68 12.13
N PHE A 284 -6.78 -3.39 13.21
CA PHE A 284 -6.40 -4.81 13.15
C PHE A 284 -7.53 -5.68 12.59
N HIS A 285 -7.34 -6.20 11.38
CA HIS A 285 -8.36 -7.02 10.68
C HIS A 285 -8.76 -8.28 11.44
N SER A 286 -7.88 -8.82 12.29
CA SER A 286 -8.17 -9.96 13.17
C SER A 286 -9.24 -9.66 14.23
N SER A 287 -9.47 -8.38 14.52
CA SER A 287 -10.41 -7.89 15.52
C SER A 287 -11.71 -7.36 14.93
N LEU A 288 -11.85 -7.37 13.60
CA LEU A 288 -13.12 -7.05 12.95
C LEU A 288 -14.21 -8.05 13.35
N THR A 289 -15.47 -7.68 13.13
CA THR A 289 -16.59 -8.62 13.27
C THR A 289 -16.38 -9.85 12.37
N GLY A 290 -17.03 -10.96 12.69
CA GLY A 290 -16.87 -12.21 11.92
C GLY A 290 -17.13 -12.03 10.42
N PHE A 291 -18.14 -11.25 10.05
CA PHE A 291 -18.38 -10.90 8.64
C PHE A 291 -17.40 -9.84 8.13
N GLY A 292 -17.00 -8.86 8.92
CA GLY A 292 -15.97 -7.88 8.54
C GLY A 292 -14.65 -8.54 8.15
N GLY A 293 -14.16 -9.49 8.95
CA GLY A 293 -13.01 -10.32 8.61
C GLY A 293 -13.21 -11.08 7.30
N GLY A 294 -14.39 -11.70 7.12
CA GLY A 294 -14.75 -12.38 5.88
C GLY A 294 -14.74 -11.48 4.63
N ILE A 295 -15.18 -10.22 4.75
CA ILE A 295 -15.18 -9.24 3.65
C ILE A 295 -13.75 -8.89 3.24
N THR A 296 -12.85 -8.64 4.19
CA THR A 296 -11.43 -8.37 3.88
C THR A 296 -10.77 -9.55 3.18
N MET A 297 -11.03 -10.78 3.64
CA MET A 297 -10.52 -12.01 3.00
C MET A 297 -11.07 -12.19 1.59
N LEU A 298 -12.38 -12.02 1.41
CA LEU A 298 -13.02 -12.13 0.10
C LEU A 298 -12.45 -11.10 -0.88
N GLY A 299 -12.19 -9.87 -0.42
CA GLY A 299 -11.60 -8.80 -1.24
C GLY A 299 -10.25 -9.22 -1.85
N MET A 300 -9.38 -9.82 -1.04
CA MET A 300 -8.10 -10.36 -1.51
C MET A 300 -8.29 -11.59 -2.41
N GLN A 301 -9.18 -12.51 -2.03
CA GLN A 301 -9.43 -13.77 -2.77
C GLN A 301 -10.09 -13.57 -4.15
N LEU A 302 -10.83 -12.47 -4.34
CA LEU A 302 -11.34 -12.06 -5.65
C LEU A 302 -10.22 -11.64 -6.62
N GLY A 303 -8.97 -11.61 -6.16
CA GLY A 303 -7.79 -11.32 -6.97
C GLY A 303 -7.45 -9.83 -7.04
N GLU A 304 -7.95 -9.03 -6.08
CA GLU A 304 -7.59 -7.61 -5.94
C GLU A 304 -7.83 -6.84 -7.25
N ILE A 305 -9.02 -6.99 -7.82
CA ILE A 305 -9.36 -6.48 -9.16
C ILE A 305 -10.19 -5.18 -9.14
N ALA A 306 -10.64 -4.71 -7.98
CA ALA A 306 -11.67 -3.66 -7.92
C ALA A 306 -11.48 -2.68 -6.73
N PRO A 307 -10.62 -1.64 -6.87
CA PRO A 307 -9.93 -1.23 -8.10
C PRO A 307 -8.57 -1.90 -8.31
N GLY A 308 -8.09 -2.65 -7.31
CA GLY A 308 -6.82 -3.36 -7.35
C GLY A 308 -5.59 -2.48 -7.18
N GLY A 309 -4.41 -3.10 -7.14
CA GLY A 309 -3.17 -2.40 -6.89
C GLY A 309 -2.69 -1.55 -8.06
N THR A 310 -1.66 -0.76 -7.78
CA THR A 310 -1.01 0.18 -8.70
C THR A 310 -0.45 -0.55 -9.93
N GLY A 311 -1.27 -0.60 -10.98
CA GLY A 311 -1.02 -1.36 -12.20
C GLY A 311 -1.61 -2.78 -12.16
N SER A 312 -1.47 -3.49 -11.04
CA SER A 312 -1.98 -4.86 -10.90
C SER A 312 -3.49 -5.00 -11.06
N GLY A 313 -4.23 -4.07 -10.46
CA GLY A 313 -5.68 -4.03 -10.58
C GLY A 313 -6.16 -3.89 -12.02
N LEU A 314 -5.53 -3.02 -12.81
CA LEU A 314 -5.92 -2.80 -14.20
C LEU A 314 -5.69 -4.07 -15.04
N TYR A 315 -4.51 -4.68 -14.99
CA TYR A 315 -4.29 -5.89 -15.80
C TYR A 315 -5.16 -7.06 -15.34
N GLY A 316 -5.40 -7.20 -14.02
CA GLY A 316 -6.28 -8.23 -13.47
C GLY A 316 -7.72 -8.05 -13.97
N MET A 317 -8.23 -6.83 -13.90
CA MET A 317 -9.58 -6.50 -14.39
C MET A 317 -9.71 -6.66 -15.91
N LEU A 318 -8.66 -6.35 -16.68
CA LEU A 318 -8.66 -6.60 -18.13
C LEU A 318 -8.70 -8.09 -18.47
N ILE A 319 -7.99 -8.94 -17.72
CA ILE A 319 -8.07 -10.40 -17.89
C ILE A 319 -9.51 -10.88 -17.61
N MET A 320 -10.13 -10.40 -16.52
CA MET A 320 -11.53 -10.72 -16.21
C MET A 320 -12.50 -10.24 -17.31
N ALA A 321 -12.25 -9.06 -17.89
CA ALA A 321 -13.05 -8.55 -18.99
C ALA A 321 -12.93 -9.42 -20.26
N ILE A 322 -11.73 -9.94 -20.58
CA ILE A 322 -11.54 -10.87 -21.71
C ILE A 322 -12.35 -12.15 -21.48
N ILE A 323 -12.28 -12.72 -20.28
CA ILE A 323 -13.04 -13.93 -19.92
C ILE A 323 -14.54 -13.67 -20.02
N ALA A 324 -15.03 -12.55 -19.50
CA ALA A 324 -16.44 -12.18 -19.58
C ALA A 324 -16.92 -12.01 -21.04
N VAL A 325 -16.13 -11.37 -21.90
CA VAL A 325 -16.44 -11.23 -23.33
C VAL A 325 -16.46 -12.58 -24.04
N PHE A 326 -15.52 -13.48 -23.71
CA PHE A 326 -15.50 -14.84 -24.26
C PHE A 326 -16.73 -15.67 -23.88
N ILE A 327 -17.24 -15.52 -22.65
CA ILE A 327 -18.45 -16.23 -22.19
C ILE A 327 -19.72 -15.64 -22.82
N ALA A 328 -19.74 -14.32 -23.06
CA ALA A 328 -20.91 -13.64 -23.59
C ALA A 328 -21.09 -13.75 -25.12
N GLY A 329 -20.00 -13.96 -25.86
CA GLY A 329 -19.98 -14.11 -27.33
C GLY A 329 -20.21 -15.55 -27.77
#